data_AF-A0A2E0X5R6-F1
#
_entry.id   AF-A0A2E0X5R6-F1
#
_cell.length_a   1.000
_cell.length_b   1.000
_cell.length_c   1.000
_cell.angle_alpha   90.00
_cell.angle_beta   90.00
_cell.angle_gamma   90.00
#
_symmetry.space_group_name_H-M   'P 1'
#
loop_
_entity.id
_entity.type
_entity.pdbx_description
1 polymer ?
#
loop_
_entity_poly.entity_id
_entity_poly.type
_entity_poly.pdbx_seq_one_letter_code
_entity_poly.pdbx_strand_id
1 'polypeptide(L)' 'MRRRNIQGALWQNHDGDGNAFYVTSVTRSYKNGDGEWQNEVLYVPLDDAPRVCEVLRELETKAYEAIEADYQAAREATA' A
#
# COMPACT_ATOMS: atom_id res chain seq x y z
N MET A 1 -7.00 16.04 -12.84
CA MET A 1 -6.82 14.59 -12.63
C MET A 1 -5.91 14.42 -11.42
N ARG A 2 -6.42 13.92 -10.28
CA ARG A 2 -5.62 13.71 -9.06
C ARG A 2 -4.51 12.71 -9.45
N ARG A 3 -3.24 13.14 -9.48
CA ARG A 3 -2.11 12.24 -9.78
C ARG A 3 -2.18 11.09 -8.78
N ARG A 4 -2.60 9.91 -9.22
CA ARG A 4 -2.54 8.71 -8.38
C ARG A 4 -1.10 8.25 -8.45
N ASN A 5 -0.34 8.52 -7.40
CA ASN A 5 1.00 7.98 -7.20
C ASN A 5 0.97 6.51 -6.77
N ILE A 6 -0.22 5.89 -6.70
CA ILE A 6 -0.44 4.49 -6.37
C ILE A 6 -1.25 3.84 -7.50
N GLN A 7 -0.78 2.69 -8.00
CA GLN A 7 -1.41 1.92 -9.07
C GLN A 7 -1.50 0.44 -8.68
N GLY A 8 -2.64 -0.18 -8.96
CA GLY A 8 -2.80 -1.64 -8.89
C GLY A 8 -2.55 -2.30 -10.25
N ALA A 9 -2.01 -3.51 -10.25
CA ALA A 9 -1.84 -4.35 -11.44
C ALA A 9 -2.14 -5.83 -11.14
N LEU A 10 -2.50 -6.58 -12.18
CA LEU A 10 -2.67 -8.03 -12.18
C LEU A 10 -1.73 -8.62 -13.24
N TRP A 11 -0.92 -9.58 -12.84
CA TRP A 11 0.07 -10.24 -13.70
C TRP A 11 -0.30 -11.70 -13.88
N GLN A 12 -0.32 -12.16 -15.13
CA GLN A 12 -0.42 -13.58 -15.45
C GLN A 12 1.00 -14.14 -15.62
N ASN A 13 1.29 -15.24 -14.92
CA ASN A 13 2.53 -15.99 -14.99
C ASN A 13 2.23 -17.46 -15.30
N HIS A 14 3.27 -18.26 -15.54
CA HIS A 14 3.16 -19.70 -15.74
C HIS A 14 4.17 -20.41 -14.83
N ASP A 15 3.76 -21.52 -14.21
CA ASP A 15 4.63 -22.35 -13.37
C ASP A 15 5.56 -23.25 -14.23
N GLY A 16 6.34 -24.11 -13.59
CA GLY A 16 7.26 -25.02 -14.27
C GLY A 16 6.58 -26.07 -15.17
N ASP A 17 5.29 -26.32 -14.94
CA ASP A 17 4.46 -27.25 -15.71
C ASP A 17 3.62 -26.52 -16.79
N GLY A 18 3.74 -25.18 -16.86
CA GLY A 18 3.01 -24.35 -17.81
C GLY A 18 1.60 -23.97 -17.36
N ASN A 19 1.19 -24.25 -16.13
CA ASN A 19 -0.11 -23.80 -15.62
C ASN A 19 -0.06 -22.31 -15.32
N ALA A 20 -1.10 -21.59 -15.75
CA ALA A 20 -1.20 -20.16 -15.48
C ALA A 20 -1.53 -19.90 -14.00
N PHE A 21 -0.84 -18.91 -13.41
CA PHE A 21 -1.19 -18.37 -12.10
C PHE A 21 -1.12 -16.85 -12.11
N TYR A 22 -1.79 -16.22 -11.15
CA TYR A 22 -1.95 -14.76 -11.12
C TYR A 22 -1.37 -14.15 -9.85
N VAL A 23 -0.73 -13.00 -10.00
CA VAL A 23 -0.17 -12.21 -8.90
C VAL A 23 -0.69 -10.79 -9.01
N THR A 24 -1.13 -10.22 -7.89
CA THR A 24 -1.50 -8.81 -7.83
C THR A 24 -0.32 -7.97 -7.35
N SER A 25 -0.25 -6.72 -7.74
CA SER A 25 0.73 -5.79 -7.19
C SER A 25 0.16 -4.40 -6.98
N VAL A 26 0.65 -3.71 -5.95
CA VAL A 26 0.40 -2.29 -5.73
C VAL A 26 1.73 -1.55 -5.81
N THR A 27 1.82 -0.59 -6.72
CA THR A 27 3.03 0.20 -6.96
C THR A 27 2.82 1.63 -6.51
N ARG A 28 3.73 2.14 -5.68
CA ARG A 28 3.84 3.56 -5.35
C ARG A 28 4.98 4.19 -6.14
N SER A 29 4.68 5.22 -6.94
CA SER A 29 5.66 5.97 -7.72
C SER A 29 5.87 7.36 -7.11
N TYR A 30 7.12 7.75 -6.85
CA TYR A 30 7.46 9.07 -6.33
C TYR A 30 8.78 9.58 -6.89
N LYS A 31 9.08 10.87 -6.71
CA LYS A 31 10.41 11.41 -6.99
C LYS A 31 11.22 11.48 -5.71
N ASN A 32 12.47 11.02 -5.75
CA ASN A 32 13.42 11.18 -4.63
C ASN A 32 13.92 12.64 -4.54
N GLY A 33 14.81 12.91 -3.57
CA GLY A 33 15.40 14.24 -3.37
C GLY A 33 16.19 14.77 -4.57
N ASP A 34 16.70 13.87 -5.42
CA ASP A 34 17.45 14.19 -6.63
C ASP A 34 16.54 14.36 -7.87
N GLY A 35 15.22 14.23 -7.68
CA GLY A 35 14.22 14.40 -8.74
C GLY A 35 14.05 13.20 -9.66
N GLU A 36 14.67 12.06 -9.35
CA GLU A 36 14.57 10.80 -10.08
C GLU A 36 13.30 10.05 -9.70
N TRP A 37 12.69 9.35 -10.67
CA TRP A 37 11.51 8.52 -10.41
C TRP A 37 11.90 7.20 -9.73
N GLN A 38 11.25 6.93 -8.61
CA GLN A 38 11.36 5.71 -7.82
C GLN A 38 10.02 4.97 -7.80
N ASN A 39 10.08 3.63 -7.75
CA ASN A 39 8.91 2.77 -7.64
C ASN A 39 9.10 1.79 -6.49
N GLU A 40 8.15 1.76 -5.56
CA GLU A 40 8.04 0.75 -4.51
C GLU A 40 6.88 -0.18 -4.87
N VAL A 41 7.13 -1.48 -4.94
CA VAL A 41 6.14 -2.47 -5.36
C VAL A 41 5.87 -3.45 -4.24
N LEU A 42 4.60 -3.58 -3.86
CA LEU A 42 4.12 -4.65 -3.00
C LEU A 42 3.50 -5.73 -3.90
N TYR A 43 4.10 -6.91 -3.93
CA TYR A 43 3.54 -8.08 -4.59
C TYR A 43 2.67 -8.86 -3.61
N VAL A 44 1.47 -9.24 -4.05
CA VAL A 44 0.50 -10.00 -3.26
C VAL A 44 -0.02 -11.15 -4.11
N PRO A 45 0.21 -12.42 -3.71
CA PRO A 45 -0.45 -13.56 -4.35
C PRO A 45 -1.96 -13.35 -4.40
N LEU A 46 -2.61 -13.78 -5.49
CA LEU A 46 -4.03 -13.49 -5.68
C LEU A 46 -4.89 -14.04 -4.53
N ASP A 47 -4.56 -15.22 -4.02
CA ASP A 47 -5.29 -15.89 -2.94
C ASP A 47 -5.22 -15.13 -1.61
N ASP A 48 -4.14 -14.37 -1.38
CA ASP A 48 -3.93 -13.57 -0.17
C ASP A 48 -4.57 -12.18 -0.26
N ALA A 49 -4.90 -11.72 -1.48
CA ALA A 49 -5.38 -10.36 -1.72
C ALA A 49 -6.59 -9.96 -0.86
N PRO A 50 -7.64 -10.81 -0.67
CA PRO A 50 -8.76 -10.49 0.21
C PRO A 50 -8.31 -10.23 1.66
N ARG A 51 -7.42 -11.09 2.19
CA ARG A 51 -6.94 -10.96 3.57
C ARG A 51 -6.06 -9.73 3.75
N VAL A 52 -5.19 -9.43 2.78
CA VAL A 52 -4.38 -8.22 2.78
C VAL A 52 -5.27 -6.97 2.77
N CYS A 53 -6.35 -6.95 1.98
CA CYS A 53 -7.30 -5.83 1.97
C CYS A 53 -7.94 -5.60 3.36
N GLU A 54 -8.31 -6.66 4.07
CA GLU A 54 -8.87 -6.54 5.42
C GLU A 54 -7.85 -5.99 6.42
N VAL A 55 -6.63 -6.53 6.41
CA VAL A 55 -5.56 -6.09 7.31
C VAL A 55 -5.22 -4.62 7.08
N LEU A 56 -5.15 -4.18 5.81
CA LEU A 56 -4.88 -2.78 5.48
C LEU A 56 -6.00 -1.84 5.96
N ARG A 57 -7.27 -2.24 5.88
CA ARG A 57 -8.39 -1.46 6.43
C ARG A 57 -8.34 -1.35 7.94
N GLU A 58 -8.00 -2.45 8.62
CA GLU A 58 -7.84 -2.43 10.08
C GLU A 58 -6.70 -1.50 10.51
N LEU A 59 -5.56 -1.58 9.81
CA LEU A 59 -4.42 -0.70 10.04
C LEU A 59 -4.74 0.77 9.76
N GLU A 60 -5.50 1.06 8.72
CA GLU A 60 -5.94 2.43 8.42
C GLU A 60 -6.74 3.03 9.58
N THR A 61 -7.72 2.30 10.12
CA THR A 61 -8.51 2.75 11.27
C THR A 61 -7.60 3.04 12.48
N LYS A 62 -6.74 2.08 12.84
CA LYS A 62 -5.82 2.23 13.98
C LYS A 62 -4.83 3.38 13.79
N ALA A 63 -4.38 3.62 12.57
CA ALA A 63 -3.48 4.74 12.26
C ALA A 63 -4.17 6.08 12.52
N TYR A 64 -5.43 6.24 12.11
CA TYR A 64 -6.17 7.47 12.39
C TYR A 64 -6.43 7.69 13.88
N GLU A 65 -6.75 6.62 14.62
CA GLU A 65 -6.90 6.68 16.08
C GLU A 65 -5.60 7.13 16.77
N ALA A 66 -4.46 6.58 16.35
CA ALA A 66 -3.14 6.97 16.89
C ALA A 66 -2.79 8.43 16.56
N ILE A 67 -3.03 8.86 15.32
CA ILE A 67 -2.79 10.25 14.88
C ILE A 67 -3.63 11.23 15.70
N GLU A 68 -4.90 10.93 15.95
CA GLU A 68 -5.76 11.78 16.77
C GLU A 68 -5.27 11.84 18.22
N ALA A 69 -4.86 10.72 18.80
CA ALA A 69 -4.30 10.69 20.15
C ALA A 69 -3.03 11.57 20.26
N ASP A 70 -2.14 11.50 19.27
CA ASP A 70 -0.94 12.35 19.21
C ASP A 70 -1.30 13.84 19.14
N TYR A 71 -2.31 14.21 18.34
CA TYR A 71 -2.78 15.61 18.26
C TYR A 71 -3.34 16.12 19.58
N GLN A 72 -4.10 15.30 20.31
CA GLN A 72 -4.65 15.69 21.61
C GLN A 72 -3.55 15.85 22.66
N ALA A 73 -2.62 14.90 22.73
CA ALA A 73 -1.48 14.99 23.64
C ALA A 73 -0.63 16.25 23.39
N ALA A 74 -0.41 16.60 22.11
CA ALA A 74 0.31 17.83 21.76
C ALA A 74 -0.43 19.10 22.19
N ARG A 75 -1.76 19.15 22.06
CA ARG A 75 -2.58 20.29 22.51
C ARG A 75 -2.51 20.47 24.02
N GLU A 76 -2.67 19.37 24.77
CA GLU A 76 -2.60 19.38 26.23
C GLU A 76 -1.22 19.81 26.74
N ALA A 77 -0.14 19.43 26.05
CA ALA A 77 1.22 19.86 26.41
C ALA A 77 1.51 21.35 26.15
N THR A 78 0.70 22.01 25.31
CA THR A 78 0.82 23.44 24.98
C THR A 78 -0.20 24.34 25.69
N ALA A 79 -1.12 23.76 26.46
CA ALA A 79 -2.13 24.45 27.25
C ALA A 79 -1.67 24.66 28.70
#